data_AF-A0A2H9LB88-F1
#
_entry.id   AF-A0A2H9LB88-F1
#
_cell.length_a   1.000
_cell.length_b   1.000
_cell.length_c   1.000
_cell.angle_alpha   90.00
_cell.angle_beta   90.00
_cell.angle_gamma   90.00
#
_symmetry.space_group_name_H-M   'P 1'
#
loop_
_entity.id
_entity.type
_entity.pdbx_description
1 polymer ?
#
loop_
_entity_poly.entity_id
_entity_poly.type
_entity_poly.pdbx_seq_one_letter_code
_entity_poly.pdbx_strand_id
1 'polypeptide(L)' 'MATNEAIDRLFNNVWICMRCNAKNRVGAGKKPSKCRKCNSKRLRLKNKVKKAKA' A
#
# COMPACT_ATOMS: atom_id res chain seq x y z
N MET A 1 11.48 13.67 -16.30
CA MET A 1 11.86 12.28 -16.00
C MET A 1 11.33 11.94 -14.61
N ALA A 2 10.39 11.00 -14.49
CA ALA A 2 9.86 10.61 -13.18
C ALA A 2 10.92 9.76 -12.45
N THR A 3 11.51 10.30 -11.39
CA THR A 3 12.53 9.64 -10.57
C THR A 3 12.00 8.31 -10.01
N ASN A 4 12.84 7.26 -9.96
CA ASN A 4 12.48 5.93 -9.46
C ASN A 4 11.76 5.95 -8.10
N GLU A 5 12.11 6.90 -7.22
CA GLU A 5 11.42 7.10 -5.93
C GLU A 5 9.94 7.50 -6.04
N ALA A 6 9.57 8.28 -7.06
CA ALA A 6 8.19 8.67 -7.28
C ALA A 6 7.35 7.44 -7.69
N ILE A 7 7.94 6.55 -8.50
CA ILE A 7 7.34 5.29 -8.94
C ILE A 7 7.14 4.35 -7.74
N ASP A 8 8.16 4.19 -6.89
CA ASP A 8 8.07 3.38 -5.67
C ASP A 8 6.98 3.88 -4.70
N ARG A 9 6.88 5.20 -4.51
CA ARG A 9 5.83 5.82 -3.68
C ARG A 9 4.43 5.60 -4.29
N LEU A 10 4.30 5.67 -5.61
CA LEU A 10 3.01 5.57 -6.30
C LEU A 10 2.46 4.14 -6.35
N PHE A 11 3.35 3.15 -6.50
CA PHE A 11 2.93 1.77 -6.83
C PHE A 11 3.13 0.75 -5.71
N ASN A 12 4.05 0.95 -4.75
CA ASN A 12 4.39 -0.08 -3.76
C ASN A 12 3.73 0.08 -2.38
N ASN A 13 3.17 1.25 -2.04
CA ASN A 13 2.59 1.52 -0.71
C ASN A 13 1.05 1.63 -0.69
N VAL A 14 0.37 0.90 -1.58
CA VAL A 14 -1.10 0.87 -1.64
C VAL A 14 -1.64 -0.33 -0.85
N TRP A 15 -2.43 -0.07 0.19
CA TRP A 15 -3.08 -1.08 1.01
C TRP A 15 -4.56 -1.18 0.71
N ILE A 16 -5.06 -2.40 0.46
CA ILE A 16 -6.45 -2.68 0.19
C ILE A 16 -7.12 -3.20 1.46
N CYS A 17 -8.23 -2.59 1.86
CA CYS A 17 -9.05 -3.13 2.94
C CYS A 17 -9.75 -4.41 2.50
N MET A 18 -9.68 -5.48 3.28
CA MET A 18 -10.34 -6.75 2.98
C MET A 18 -11.84 -6.76 3.27
N ARG A 19 -12.39 -5.69 3.85
CA ARG A 19 -13.82 -5.56 4.19
C ARG A 19 -14.59 -4.70 3.20
N CYS A 20 -14.01 -3.60 2.75
CA CYS A 20 -14.67 -2.63 1.87
C CYS A 20 -13.90 -2.33 0.56
N ASN A 21 -12.80 -3.04 0.32
CA ASN A 21 -11.91 -2.86 -0.85
C ASN A 21 -11.34 -1.45 -1.06
N ALA A 22 -11.45 -0.56 -0.06
CA ALA A 22 -10.91 0.79 -0.14
C ALA A 22 -9.37 0.78 -0.26
N LYS A 23 -8.86 1.68 -1.11
CA LYS A 23 -7.42 1.91 -1.34
C LYS A 23 -6.88 2.91 -0.30
N ASN A 24 -6.04 2.44 0.60
CA ASN A 24 -5.35 3.21 1.61
C ASN A 24 -3.92 3.42 1.13
N ARG A 25 -3.63 4.63 0.63
CA ARG A 25 -2.28 5.03 0.24
C ARG A 25 -1.61 5.62 1.47
N VAL A 26 -0.43 5.13 1.83
CA VAL A 26 0.35 5.63 2.97
C VAL A 26 1.73 6.02 2.48
N GLY A 27 2.34 7.00 3.15
CA GLY A 27 3.73 7.38 2.90
C GLY A 27 4.69 6.22 3.13
N ALA A 28 5.88 6.34 2.53
CA ALA A 28 6.89 5.29 2.41
C ALA A 28 6.99 4.35 3.62
N GLY A 29 6.76 3.05 3.39
CA GLY A 29 7.11 1.98 4.32
C GLY A 29 6.18 1.75 5.52
N LYS A 30 5.15 2.57 5.75
CA LYS A 30 4.26 2.40 6.92
C LYS A 30 2.96 1.68 6.56
N LYS A 31 2.63 0.64 7.34
CA LYS A 31 1.32 -0.02 7.30
C LYS A 31 0.26 0.93 7.88
N PRO A 32 -0.89 1.15 7.22
CA PRO A 32 -1.98 1.92 7.80
C PRO A 32 -2.58 1.11 8.95
N SER A 33 -2.82 1.77 10.08
CA SER A 33 -3.38 1.15 11.28
C SER A 33 -4.84 0.71 11.09
N LYS A 34 -5.61 1.46 10.29
CA LYS A 34 -7.02 1.21 9.99
C LYS A 34 -7.38 1.68 8.58
N CYS A 35 -8.42 1.09 8.02
CA CYS A 35 -9.02 1.56 6.78
C CYS A 35 -9.65 2.94 6.98
N ARG A 36 -9.39 3.87 6.04
CA ARG A 36 -9.96 5.23 6.07
C ARG A 36 -11.48 5.29 5.88
N LYS A 37 -12.12 4.21 5.39
CA LYS A 37 -13.56 4.17 5.09
C LYS A 37 -14.39 3.41 6.12
N CYS A 38 -13.93 2.22 6.53
CA CYS A 38 -14.71 1.34 7.42
C CYS A 38 -14.04 1.05 8.77
N ASN A 39 -12.93 1.74 9.07
CA ASN A 39 -12.12 1.58 10.29
C ASN A 39 -11.61 0.14 10.58
N SER A 40 -11.79 -0.80 9.66
CA SER A 40 -11.27 -2.17 9.80
C SER A 40 -9.75 -2.18 9.78
N LYS A 41 -9.15 -3.02 10.65
CA LYS A 41 -7.70 -3.28 10.71
C LYS A 41 -7.25 -4.34 9.70
N ARG A 42 -8.19 -4.97 8.97
CA ARG A 42 -7.91 -6.00 7.96
C ARG A 42 -7.52 -5.36 6.63
N LEU A 43 -6.21 -5.20 6.42
CA LEU A 43 -5.61 -4.57 5.25
C LEU A 43 -4.53 -5.47 4.66
N ARG A 44 -4.48 -5.58 3.33
CA ARG A 44 -3.43 -6.29 2.58
C ARG A 44 -2.67 -5.34 1.67
N LEU A 45 -1.36 -5.55 1.44
CA LEU A 45 -0.67 -4.84 0.36
C LEU A 45 -1.32 -5.21 -0.97
N LYS A 46 -1.47 -4.22 -1.86
CA LYS A 46 -1.94 -4.45 -3.22
C LYS A 46 -0.89 -5.23 -4.02
N ASN A 47 0.34 -4.72 -4.02
CA ASN A 47 1.46 -5.31 -4.71
C ASN A 47 2.41 -5.82 -3.62
N LYS A 48 2.55 -7.13 -3.45
CA LYS A 48 3.68 -7.64 -2.67
C LYS A 48 4.92 -7.28 -3.47
N VAL A 49 5.80 -6.43 -2.94
CA VAL A 49 7.14 -6.24 -3.51
C VAL A 49 7.76 -7.63 -3.61
N LYS A 50 7.87 -8.16 -4.83
CA LYS A 50 8.64 -9.37 -5.08
C LYS A 50 10.06 -8.99 -4.73
N LYS A 51 10.61 -9.51 -3.63
CA LYS A 51 12.07 -9.48 -3.45
C LYS A 51 12.65 -10.07 -4.72
N ALA A 52 13.44 -9.28 -5.46
CA ALA A 52 14.27 -9.84 -6.51
C ALA A 52 15.06 -10.99 -5.85
N LYS A 53 14.86 -12.22 -6.32
CA LYS A 53 15.76 -13.32 -5.95
C LYS A 53 17.13 -12.90 -6.47
N ALA A 54 18.10 -12.81 -5.56
CA ALA A 54 19.51 -12.63 -5.87
C ALA A 54 20.02 -13.82 -6.69
#